data_AF-A0A4Y2TMY0-F1
#
_entry.id   AF-A0A4Y2TMY0-F1
#
_cell.length_a   1.000
_cell.length_b   1.000
_cell.length_c   1.000
_cell.angle_alpha   90.00
_cell.angle_beta   90.00
_cell.angle_gamma   90.00
#
_symmetry.space_group_name_H-M   'P 1'
#
loop_
_entity.id
_entity.type
_entity.pdbx_description
1 polymer ?
#
loop_
_entity_poly.entity_id
_entity_poly.type
_entity_poly.pdbx_seq_one_letter_code
_entity_poly.pdbx_strand_id
1 'polypeptide(L)'
;MIDWTSITITSPLILRNISIALFRSIVRDKKNPEWDFLHFPYDTQADERCAKLVTEASIKSGFKWIDAKNSKQNVTKVFLIICISDAPDRATIQNFIQYNGKYGCGFCQQSGERVEKGKRFCRIYPVQQPLPEIRSFEQCVDFAEETSLTGKAVHGVKGPTELMKLYPNFCLVQSFVPDYMHAVLLGALREIMSPWIQTSSNDFSINQKSLSVLNHRMLNIKCPQETTRKLRLTNDFLFWKASGFRVFLFVSPIILKNLISKNVYNHWLLLVLGISLLLGNQVTTNDLEEAEFALQKFVYGVRDIYGIQEQTYNIHFLLQLRQAIKSWGPLWAHSCFIYEDAVGQFKQFHHGTRGKASQLLSSFVM
;
A
#
# COMPACT_ATOMS: atom_id res chain seq x y z
N MET A 1 2.80 -15.43 -14.62
CA MET A 1 1.53 -14.74 -14.93
C MET A 1 0.42 -15.67 -14.51
N ILE A 2 -0.36 -15.29 -13.48
CA ILE A 2 -1.41 -16.15 -12.92
C ILE A 2 -2.52 -16.25 -13.96
N ASP A 3 -2.83 -17.47 -14.40
CA ASP A 3 -4.00 -17.72 -15.24
C ASP A 3 -5.25 -17.73 -14.36
N TRP A 4 -5.89 -16.57 -14.27
CA TRP A 4 -7.12 -16.38 -13.49
C TRP A 4 -8.30 -17.21 -14.01
N THR A 5 -8.22 -17.77 -15.23
CA THR A 5 -9.30 -18.60 -15.80
C THR A 5 -9.24 -20.07 -15.37
N SER A 6 -8.08 -20.55 -14.92
CA SER A 6 -7.89 -21.90 -14.38
C SER A 6 -7.95 -21.97 -12.85
N ILE A 7 -8.05 -20.83 -12.17
CA ILE A 7 -8.13 -20.75 -10.70
C ILE A 7 -9.59 -20.49 -10.30
N THR A 8 -10.22 -21.50 -9.69
CA THR A 8 -11.45 -21.26 -8.94
C THR A 8 -11.10 -20.47 -7.67
N ILE A 9 -11.24 -19.14 -7.71
CA ILE A 9 -11.20 -18.31 -6.50
C ILE A 9 -12.45 -18.62 -5.69
N THR A 10 -12.39 -19.66 -4.88
CA THR A 10 -13.29 -19.77 -3.74
C THR A 10 -12.85 -18.72 -2.73
N SER A 11 -13.78 -17.91 -2.21
CA SER A 11 -13.52 -17.18 -0.96
C SER A 11 -12.89 -18.16 0.03
N PRO A 12 -11.86 -17.81 0.80
CA PRO A 12 -11.30 -18.75 1.76
C PRO A 12 -12.42 -19.24 2.67
N LEU A 13 -12.85 -20.48 2.47
CA LEU A 13 -13.82 -21.17 3.33
C LEU A 13 -13.34 -21.16 4.80
N ILE A 14 -12.03 -21.03 4.98
CA ILE A 14 -11.31 -20.98 6.26
C ILE A 14 -11.66 -19.76 7.12
N LEU A 15 -12.20 -18.65 6.60
CA LEU A 15 -12.48 -17.48 7.44
C LEU A 15 -13.97 -17.12 7.60
N ARG A 16 -14.87 -17.76 6.83
CA ARG A 16 -16.32 -17.59 7.03
C ARG A 16 -16.99 -18.71 7.82
N ASN A 17 -16.42 -19.92 7.81
CA ASN A 17 -17.04 -21.10 8.42
C ASN A 17 -16.25 -21.72 9.58
N ILE A 18 -15.09 -21.18 9.94
CA ILE A 18 -14.40 -21.60 11.16
C ILE A 18 -15.07 -20.87 12.32
N SER A 19 -16.00 -21.56 12.99
CA SER A 19 -16.49 -21.06 14.27
C SER A 19 -15.30 -20.88 15.20
N ILE A 20 -15.34 -19.84 16.03
CA ILE A 20 -14.33 -19.60 17.08
C ILE A 20 -14.10 -20.88 17.91
N ALA A 21 -15.09 -21.76 18.03
CA ALA A 21 -14.98 -23.05 18.70
C ALA A 21 -14.03 -24.05 18.00
N LEU A 22 -13.95 -24.08 16.67
CA LEU A 22 -13.00 -24.94 15.94
C LEU A 22 -11.56 -24.43 16.11
N PHE A 23 -11.34 -23.11 16.07
CA PHE A 23 -10.04 -22.49 16.38
C PHE A 23 -9.61 -22.80 17.83
N ARG A 24 -10.54 -22.71 18.79
CA ARG A 24 -10.31 -23.10 20.19
C ARG A 24 -9.94 -24.58 20.33
N SER A 25 -10.48 -25.48 19.51
CA SER A 25 -10.13 -26.91 19.55
C SER A 25 -8.71 -27.19 19.04
N ILE A 26 -8.28 -26.48 17.99
CA ILE A 26 -6.94 -26.62 17.38
C ILE A 26 -5.85 -26.08 18.31
N VAL A 27 -6.13 -24.99 19.03
CA VAL A 27 -5.20 -24.39 20.01
C VAL A 27 -5.13 -25.19 21.32
N ARG A 28 -6.20 -25.92 21.68
CA ARG A 28 -6.25 -26.76 22.89
C ARG A 28 -5.70 -28.18 22.69
N ASP A 29 -5.47 -28.61 21.45
CA ASP A 29 -4.88 -29.92 21.17
C ASP A 29 -3.38 -29.90 21.52
N LYS A 30 -3.05 -30.55 22.65
CA LYS A 30 -1.67 -30.66 23.18
C LYS A 30 -0.74 -31.52 22.30
N LYS A 31 -1.19 -31.97 21.12
CA LYS A 31 -0.42 -32.79 20.17
C LYS A 31 0.13 -32.02 18.96
N ASN A 32 0.06 -30.69 18.92
CA ASN A 32 0.74 -29.94 17.86
C ASN A 32 2.27 -30.10 18.00
N PRO A 33 3.01 -30.28 16.89
CA PRO A 33 4.47 -30.24 16.92
C PRO A 33 4.88 -28.92 17.57
N GLU A 34 5.84 -28.96 18.50
CA GLU A 34 6.41 -27.76 19.09
C GLU A 34 6.83 -26.81 17.96
N TRP A 35 6.04 -25.75 17.78
CA TRP A 35 6.50 -24.62 17.02
C TRP A 35 7.49 -23.93 17.94
N ASP A 36 8.77 -24.24 17.75
CA ASP A 36 9.88 -23.63 18.48
C ASP A 36 10.02 -22.15 18.07
N PHE A 37 9.06 -21.34 18.51
CA PHE A 37 9.07 -19.88 18.37
C PHE A 37 10.10 -19.23 19.32
N LEU A 38 10.86 -20.00 20.10
CA LEU A 38 11.65 -19.50 21.23
C LEU A 38 12.99 -18.85 20.85
N HIS A 39 13.40 -18.88 19.58
CA HIS A 39 14.69 -18.35 19.16
C HIS A 39 14.59 -17.24 18.10
N PHE A 40 13.60 -16.35 18.21
CA PHE A 40 13.70 -15.05 17.53
C PHE A 40 14.55 -14.10 18.38
N PRO A 41 15.76 -13.70 17.93
CA PRO A 41 16.58 -12.75 18.69
C PRO A 41 15.78 -11.46 18.92
N TYR A 42 15.72 -11.03 20.18
CA TYR A 42 14.91 -9.90 20.67
C TYR A 42 15.16 -8.59 19.89
N ASP A 43 16.30 -8.47 19.22
CA ASP A 43 16.74 -7.28 18.48
C ASP A 43 16.34 -7.21 16.99
N THR A 44 15.66 -8.23 16.44
CA THR A 44 15.12 -8.17 15.05
C THR A 44 13.82 -7.36 14.98
N GLN A 45 13.70 -6.47 13.99
CA GLN A 45 12.48 -5.71 13.74
C GLN A 45 11.29 -6.65 13.46
N ALA A 46 10.09 -6.26 13.88
CA ALA A 46 8.89 -7.12 13.80
C ALA A 46 8.62 -7.62 12.38
N ASP A 47 8.87 -6.79 11.38
CA ASP A 47 8.65 -7.10 9.96
C ASP A 47 9.57 -8.22 9.46
N GLU A 48 10.84 -8.22 9.89
CA GLU A 48 11.80 -9.28 9.55
C GLU A 48 11.40 -10.63 10.16
N ARG A 49 10.83 -10.62 11.37
CA ARG A 49 10.32 -11.84 12.01
C ARG A 49 9.11 -12.40 11.26
N CYS A 50 8.19 -11.53 10.85
CA CYS A 50 7.05 -11.91 10.02
C CYS A 50 7.50 -12.51 8.69
N ALA A 51 8.47 -11.88 8.01
CA ALA A 51 9.03 -12.41 6.77
C ALA A 51 9.62 -13.81 6.95
N LYS A 52 10.47 -14.02 7.98
CA LYS A 52 11.03 -15.33 8.32
C LYS A 52 9.97 -16.39 8.57
N LEU A 53 9.01 -16.09 9.44
CA LEU A 53 7.94 -17.02 9.83
C LEU A 53 7.10 -17.45 8.63
N VAL A 54 6.73 -16.49 7.77
CA VAL A 54 5.96 -16.77 6.55
C VAL A 54 6.80 -17.55 5.54
N THR A 55 8.09 -17.25 5.41
CA THR A 55 9.00 -18.01 4.55
C THR A 55 9.10 -19.46 5.00
N GLU A 56 9.34 -19.71 6.28
CA GLU A 56 9.40 -21.07 6.84
C GLU A 56 8.09 -21.83 6.64
N ALA A 57 6.96 -21.18 6.91
CA ALA A 57 5.65 -21.78 6.68
C ALA A 57 5.40 -22.12 5.20
N SER A 58 5.95 -21.32 4.28
CA SER A 58 5.77 -21.51 2.84
C SER A 58 6.70 -22.57 2.24
N ILE A 59 7.88 -22.77 2.82
CA ILE A 59 8.87 -23.77 2.34
C ILE A 59 8.55 -25.17 2.90
N LYS A 60 7.91 -25.27 4.08
CA LYS A 60 7.55 -26.56 4.66
C LYS A 60 6.69 -27.38 3.68
N SER A 61 6.87 -28.70 3.69
CA SER A 61 6.15 -29.68 2.85
C SER A 61 4.64 -29.75 3.12
N GLY A 62 4.11 -28.85 3.93
CA GLY A 62 2.72 -28.73 4.36
C GLY A 62 2.51 -29.27 5.77
N PHE A 63 1.47 -28.79 6.45
CA PHE A 63 1.05 -29.35 7.73
C PHE A 63 -0.03 -30.41 7.51
N LYS A 64 0.15 -31.55 8.18
CA LYS A 64 -0.79 -32.67 8.15
C LYS A 64 -1.86 -32.43 9.21
N TRP A 65 -3.12 -32.58 8.84
CA TRP A 65 -4.26 -32.50 9.77
C TRP A 65 -5.33 -33.50 9.38
N ILE A 66 -6.20 -33.85 10.34
CA ILE A 66 -7.30 -34.79 10.14
C ILE A 66 -8.60 -33.98 10.16
N ASP A 67 -9.40 -34.12 9.11
CA ASP A 67 -10.72 -33.51 9.07
C ASP A 67 -11.65 -34.21 10.04
N ALA A 68 -12.11 -33.47 11.05
CA ALA A 68 -12.96 -33.99 12.12
C ALA A 68 -14.31 -34.54 11.63
N LYS A 69 -14.77 -34.17 10.43
CA LYS A 69 -16.06 -34.62 9.90
C LYS A 69 -16.01 -35.98 9.21
N ASN A 70 -14.88 -36.34 8.62
CA ASN A 70 -14.74 -37.54 7.79
C ASN A 70 -13.47 -38.36 8.08
N SER A 71 -12.70 -37.97 9.09
CA SER A 71 -11.43 -38.59 9.48
C SER A 71 -10.39 -38.66 8.35
N LYS A 72 -10.53 -37.85 7.30
CA LYS A 72 -9.61 -37.82 6.17
C LYS A 72 -8.35 -37.05 6.55
N GLN A 73 -7.19 -37.66 6.29
CA GLN A 73 -5.92 -36.98 6.41
C GLN A 73 -5.71 -36.03 5.23
N ASN A 74 -5.47 -34.76 5.53
CA ASN A 74 -5.17 -33.73 4.56
C ASN A 74 -3.78 -33.15 4.81
N VAL A 75 -3.14 -32.67 3.73
CA VAL A 75 -1.90 -31.91 3.80
C VAL A 75 -2.17 -30.54 3.21
N THR A 76 -1.99 -29.50 4.02
CA THR A 76 -2.16 -28.12 3.56
C THR A 76 -0.80 -27.46 3.44
N LYS A 77 -0.52 -26.93 2.24
CA LYS A 77 0.62 -26.06 1.98
C LYS A 77 0.16 -24.61 1.96
N VAL A 78 1.00 -23.72 2.46
CA VAL A 78 0.77 -22.28 2.46
C VAL A 78 1.75 -21.67 1.48
N PHE A 79 1.30 -20.68 0.70
CA PHE A 79 2.17 -19.93 -0.18
C PHE A 79 1.90 -18.45 0.06
N LEU A 80 2.96 -17.68 0.31
CA LEU A 80 2.88 -16.24 0.23
C LEU A 80 2.85 -15.84 -1.24
N ILE A 81 1.82 -15.09 -1.63
CA ILE A 81 1.62 -14.66 -3.02
C ILE A 81 1.76 -13.14 -3.16
N ILE A 82 1.27 -12.38 -2.19
CA ILE A 82 1.21 -10.91 -2.21
C ILE A 82 1.64 -10.34 -0.85
N CYS A 83 2.31 -9.19 -0.87
CA CYS A 83 2.65 -8.40 0.31
C CYS A 83 2.14 -6.97 0.14
N ILE A 84 1.26 -6.56 1.05
CA ILE A 84 0.69 -5.21 1.11
C ILE A 84 1.34 -4.51 2.29
N SER A 85 2.01 -3.40 2.03
CA SER A 85 2.74 -2.61 3.04
C SER A 85 2.85 -1.16 2.60
N ASP A 86 2.98 -0.26 3.58
CA ASP A 86 3.33 1.13 3.30
C ASP A 86 4.80 1.24 2.83
N ALA A 87 5.26 2.45 2.49
CA ALA A 87 6.60 2.61 1.94
C ALA A 87 7.75 2.30 2.92
N PRO A 88 7.71 2.75 4.19
CA PRO A 88 8.66 2.31 5.21
C PRO A 88 8.72 0.79 5.37
N ASP A 89 7.60 0.13 5.62
CA ASP A 89 7.56 -1.30 5.93
C ASP A 89 7.98 -2.12 4.73
N ARG A 90 7.54 -1.74 3.52
CA ARG A 90 7.98 -2.37 2.27
C ARG A 90 9.50 -2.35 2.13
N ALA A 91 10.13 -1.20 2.38
CA ALA A 91 11.58 -1.09 2.28
C ALA A 91 12.29 -1.98 3.32
N THR A 92 11.74 -2.09 4.53
CA THR A 92 12.26 -3.00 5.56
C THR A 92 12.14 -4.46 5.12
N ILE A 93 10.94 -4.90 4.73
CA ILE A 93 10.66 -6.30 4.36
C ILE A 93 11.46 -6.72 3.11
N GLN A 94 11.57 -5.85 2.11
CA GLN A 94 12.38 -6.10 0.91
C GLN A 94 13.89 -6.05 1.19
N ASN A 95 14.32 -5.56 2.35
CA ASN A 95 15.69 -5.18 2.66
C ASN A 95 16.27 -4.13 1.68
N PHE A 96 15.45 -3.13 1.34
CA PHE A 96 15.80 -2.00 0.48
C PHE A 96 16.02 -0.73 1.32
N ILE A 97 16.65 0.28 0.72
CA ILE A 97 16.71 1.62 1.28
C ILE A 97 15.30 2.24 1.25
N GLN A 98 15.03 3.12 2.22
CA GLN A 98 13.74 3.78 2.31
C GLN A 98 13.48 4.74 1.14
N TYR A 99 12.21 5.12 0.98
CA TYR A 99 11.67 6.00 -0.08
C TYR A 99 12.37 7.37 -0.20
N ASN A 100 13.09 7.83 0.83
CA ASN A 100 13.87 9.07 0.83
C ASN A 100 15.33 8.89 0.35
N GLY A 101 15.76 7.65 0.14
CA GLY A 101 17.07 7.27 -0.39
C GLY A 101 17.23 7.56 -1.88
N LYS A 102 18.47 7.49 -2.40
CA LYS A 102 18.75 7.74 -3.82
C LYS A 102 18.02 6.76 -4.74
N TYR A 103 17.95 5.47 -4.40
CA TYR A 103 17.21 4.44 -5.12
C TYR A 103 16.07 3.86 -4.27
N GLY A 104 15.24 4.73 -3.68
CA GLY A 104 14.19 4.32 -2.72
C GLY A 104 12.92 3.70 -3.33
N CYS A 105 12.72 3.75 -4.66
CA CYS A 105 11.61 3.01 -5.29
C CYS A 105 11.90 1.53 -5.17
N GLY A 106 10.92 0.69 -4.81
CA GLY A 106 11.05 -0.77 -4.78
C GLY A 106 10.73 -1.43 -6.13
N PHE A 107 10.13 -0.68 -7.07
CA PHE A 107 9.61 -1.20 -8.33
C PHE A 107 10.50 -0.90 -9.53
N CYS A 108 11.08 0.30 -9.60
CA CYS A 108 11.92 0.72 -10.73
C CYS A 108 13.31 1.18 -10.29
N GLN A 109 14.25 1.19 -11.22
CA GLN A 109 15.64 1.55 -10.97
C GLN A 109 15.91 3.07 -10.95
N GLN A 110 14.88 3.90 -11.00
CA GLN A 110 15.07 5.34 -11.06
C GLN A 110 15.80 5.87 -9.82
N SER A 111 16.89 6.61 -10.04
CA SER A 111 17.51 7.39 -8.98
C SER A 111 16.73 8.67 -8.72
N GLY A 112 16.40 8.93 -7.47
CA GLY A 112 15.88 10.21 -7.03
C GLY A 112 16.96 11.25 -6.75
N GLU A 113 16.61 12.51 -6.86
CA GLU A 113 17.46 13.68 -6.72
C GLU A 113 17.15 14.45 -5.45
N ARG A 114 18.14 15.13 -4.85
CA ARG A 114 17.89 16.01 -3.70
C ARG A 114 17.64 17.42 -4.21
N VAL A 115 16.54 18.01 -3.80
CA VAL A 115 16.23 19.43 -4.08
C VAL A 115 15.86 20.16 -2.79
N GLU A 116 16.06 21.46 -2.80
CA GLU A 116 15.67 22.34 -1.69
C GLU A 116 14.15 22.54 -1.67
N LYS A 117 13.56 22.39 -0.48
CA LYS A 117 12.15 22.65 -0.17
C LYS A 117 12.10 23.51 1.10
N GLY A 118 12.13 24.84 0.91
CA GLY A 118 12.28 25.80 2.01
C GLY A 118 13.65 25.66 2.69
N LYS A 119 13.67 25.49 4.00
CA LYS A 119 14.92 25.30 4.79
C LYS A 119 15.39 23.83 4.88
N ARG A 120 14.72 22.91 4.18
CA ARG A 120 15.00 21.46 4.22
C ARG A 120 15.24 20.95 2.81
N PHE A 121 15.80 19.76 2.70
CA PHE A 121 15.91 19.03 1.43
C PHE A 121 14.82 17.96 1.35
N CYS A 122 14.27 17.76 0.15
CA CYS A 122 13.44 16.60 -0.15
C CYS A 122 14.06 15.75 -1.26
N ARG A 123 13.68 14.46 -1.30
CA ARG A 123 14.01 13.54 -2.39
C ARG A 123 12.87 13.59 -3.40
N ILE A 124 13.21 13.85 -4.65
CA ILE A 124 12.28 13.83 -5.77
C ILE A 124 12.64 12.74 -6.76
N TYR A 125 11.70 12.36 -7.61
CA TYR A 125 11.85 11.42 -8.70
C TYR A 125 11.43 12.12 -10.00
N PRO A 126 12.36 12.83 -10.65
CA PRO A 126 12.03 13.60 -11.85
C PRO A 126 11.52 12.70 -12.96
N VAL A 127 10.53 13.17 -13.68
CA VAL A 127 10.00 12.42 -14.82
C VAL A 127 11.07 12.23 -15.89
N GLN A 128 11.20 11.00 -16.41
CA GLN A 128 12.09 10.65 -17.51
C GLN A 128 11.29 9.96 -18.62
N GLN A 129 11.69 10.22 -19.87
CA GLN A 129 11.25 9.45 -21.04
C GLN A 129 12.48 8.87 -21.76
N PRO A 130 12.51 7.56 -22.05
CA PRO A 130 11.50 6.55 -21.69
C PRO A 130 11.34 6.39 -20.17
N LEU A 131 10.21 5.80 -19.74
CA LEU A 131 9.99 5.53 -18.33
C LEU A 131 11.12 4.64 -17.77
N PRO A 132 11.49 4.81 -16.49
CA PRO A 132 12.55 4.03 -15.89
C PRO A 132 12.28 2.53 -15.95
N GLU A 133 13.34 1.76 -16.11
CA GLU A 133 13.28 0.30 -16.11
C GLU A 133 12.69 -0.24 -14.80
N ILE A 134 11.73 -1.15 -14.92
CA ILE A 134 11.19 -1.91 -13.81
C ILE A 134 12.21 -2.97 -13.40
N ARG A 135 12.47 -3.11 -12.10
CA ARG A 135 13.39 -4.13 -11.60
C ARG A 135 12.89 -5.53 -11.94
N SER A 136 13.81 -6.42 -12.32
CA SER A 136 13.55 -7.85 -12.32
C SER A 136 13.88 -8.49 -10.98
N PHE A 137 13.42 -9.72 -10.77
CA PHE A 137 13.80 -10.50 -9.58
C PHE A 137 15.30 -10.81 -9.60
N GLU A 138 15.81 -11.22 -10.76
CA GLU A 138 17.20 -11.59 -11.00
C GLU A 138 18.13 -10.41 -10.71
N GLN A 139 17.81 -9.21 -11.20
CA GLN A 139 18.56 -7.98 -10.87
C GLN A 139 18.59 -7.71 -9.37
N CYS A 140 17.49 -7.95 -8.65
CA CYS A 140 17.46 -7.76 -7.20
C CYS A 140 18.34 -8.77 -6.46
N VAL A 141 18.49 -9.99 -6.98
CA VAL A 141 19.41 -11.00 -6.45
C VAL A 141 20.85 -10.57 -6.70
N ASP A 142 21.19 -10.17 -7.93
CA ASP A 142 22.54 -9.70 -8.29
C ASP A 142 22.97 -8.52 -7.40
N PHE A 143 22.09 -7.53 -7.21
CA PHE A 143 22.37 -6.39 -6.33
C PHE A 143 22.53 -6.79 -4.86
N ALA A 144 21.79 -7.81 -4.39
CA ALA A 144 21.92 -8.31 -3.03
C ALA A 144 23.24 -9.07 -2.81
N GLU A 145 23.67 -9.86 -3.79
CA GLU A 145 24.97 -10.54 -3.78
C GLU A 145 26.11 -9.53 -3.79
N GLU A 146 26.07 -8.54 -4.69
CA GLU A 146 27.06 -7.46 -4.74
C GLU A 146 27.10 -6.65 -3.44
N THR A 147 25.94 -6.36 -2.84
CA THR A 147 25.87 -5.68 -1.54
C THR A 147 26.51 -6.53 -0.43
N SER A 148 26.34 -7.85 -0.47
CA SER A 148 26.96 -8.77 0.51
C SER A 148 28.49 -8.81 0.38
N LEU A 149 29.02 -8.65 -0.83
CA LEU A 149 30.46 -8.58 -1.10
C LEU A 149 31.07 -7.21 -0.72
N THR A 150 30.36 -6.12 -1.03
CA THR A 150 30.90 -4.75 -0.90
C THR A 150 30.56 -4.07 0.42
N GLY A 151 29.54 -4.58 1.15
CA GLY A 151 28.98 -3.95 2.34
C GLY A 151 28.24 -2.63 2.07
N LYS A 152 27.99 -2.27 0.80
CA LYS A 152 27.34 -1.03 0.39
C LYS A 152 26.10 -1.33 -0.42
N ALA A 153 25.02 -0.60 -0.16
CA ALA A 153 23.76 -0.80 -0.88
C ALA A 153 23.92 -0.49 -2.38
N VAL A 154 23.53 -1.44 -3.22
CA VAL A 154 23.61 -1.36 -4.69
C VAL A 154 22.22 -1.13 -5.26
N HIS A 155 22.03 -0.05 -6.03
CA HIS A 155 20.72 0.33 -6.61
C HIS A 155 19.53 0.32 -5.63
N GLY A 156 19.84 0.58 -4.35
CA GLY A 156 18.87 0.64 -3.26
C GLY A 156 18.62 -0.68 -2.54
N VAL A 157 19.20 -1.80 -2.99
CA VAL A 157 19.16 -3.08 -2.28
C VAL A 157 20.22 -3.04 -1.18
N LYS A 158 19.86 -3.36 0.07
CA LYS A 158 20.81 -3.38 1.21
C LYS A 158 21.36 -4.78 1.51
N GLY A 159 20.89 -5.80 0.79
CA GLY A 159 21.30 -7.18 0.94
C GLY A 159 20.16 -8.15 0.65
N PRO A 160 20.38 -9.45 0.85
CA PRO A 160 19.34 -10.46 0.64
C PRO A 160 18.21 -10.32 1.67
N THR A 161 17.02 -10.81 1.30
CA THR A 161 15.88 -10.99 2.20
C THR A 161 15.39 -12.43 2.12
N GLU A 162 14.85 -12.94 3.23
CA GLU A 162 14.31 -14.30 3.33
C GLU A 162 13.18 -14.58 2.33
N LEU A 163 12.50 -13.54 1.87
CA LEU A 163 11.46 -13.66 0.85
C LEU A 163 12.01 -14.01 -0.54
N MET A 164 13.31 -13.80 -0.82
CA MET A 164 13.93 -14.23 -2.07
C MET A 164 13.85 -15.75 -2.27
N LYS A 165 13.87 -16.51 -1.16
CA LYS A 165 13.78 -17.99 -1.17
C LYS A 165 12.41 -18.50 -1.65
N LEU A 166 11.42 -17.64 -1.74
CA LEU A 166 10.04 -17.98 -2.11
C LEU A 166 9.78 -17.85 -3.63
N TYR A 167 10.77 -17.42 -4.40
CA TYR A 167 10.69 -17.44 -5.85
C TYR A 167 10.55 -18.89 -6.39
N PRO A 168 9.72 -19.15 -7.41
CA PRO A 168 8.97 -18.20 -8.24
C PRO A 168 7.58 -17.81 -7.71
N ASN A 169 7.12 -18.40 -6.60
CA ASN A 169 5.77 -18.16 -6.08
C ASN A 169 5.60 -16.74 -5.51
N PHE A 170 6.69 -16.16 -5.00
CA PHE A 170 6.75 -14.78 -4.54
C PHE A 170 7.92 -14.04 -5.20
N CYS A 171 7.62 -13.00 -5.97
CA CYS A 171 8.61 -12.17 -6.63
C CYS A 171 8.74 -10.84 -5.88
N LEU A 172 9.95 -10.46 -5.46
CA LEU A 172 10.18 -9.24 -4.69
C LEU A 172 9.68 -7.95 -5.34
N VAL A 173 9.57 -7.92 -6.67
CA VAL A 173 9.07 -6.74 -7.38
C VAL A 173 7.57 -6.85 -7.66
N GLN A 174 7.11 -8.01 -8.13
CA GLN A 174 5.73 -8.17 -8.59
C GLN A 174 4.75 -8.56 -7.49
N SER A 175 5.21 -9.20 -6.41
CA SER A 175 4.36 -9.62 -5.29
C SER A 175 4.14 -8.52 -4.25
N PHE A 176 4.96 -7.47 -4.26
CA PHE A 176 4.65 -6.26 -3.51
C PHE A 176 3.71 -5.39 -4.34
N VAL A 177 2.78 -4.71 -3.66
CA VAL A 177 1.84 -3.82 -4.33
C VAL A 177 1.84 -2.42 -3.74
N PRO A 178 1.58 -1.39 -4.56
CA PRO A 178 1.24 -0.07 -4.08
C PRO A 178 -0.08 -0.09 -3.30
N ASP A 179 -0.04 0.20 -2.01
CA ASP A 179 -1.28 0.34 -1.24
C ASP A 179 -2.00 1.66 -1.57
N TYR A 180 -3.25 1.52 -2.01
CA TYR A 180 -4.17 2.63 -2.28
C TYR A 180 -4.35 3.58 -1.09
N MET A 181 -4.45 3.06 0.13
CA MET A 181 -4.69 3.88 1.31
C MET A 181 -3.49 4.79 1.62
N HIS A 182 -2.29 4.24 1.69
CA HIS A 182 -1.09 4.97 2.07
C HIS A 182 -0.50 5.76 0.91
N ALA A 183 -0.35 5.16 -0.28
CA ALA A 183 0.35 5.82 -1.37
C ALA A 183 -0.52 6.81 -2.15
N VAL A 184 -1.78 6.46 -2.42
CA VAL A 184 -2.68 7.30 -3.22
C VAL A 184 -3.35 8.33 -2.31
N LEU A 185 -4.12 7.89 -1.31
CA LEU A 185 -4.94 8.79 -0.50
C LEU A 185 -4.13 9.63 0.48
N LEU A 186 -3.33 8.99 1.34
CA LEU A 186 -2.53 9.70 2.35
C LEU A 186 -1.21 10.26 1.78
N GLY A 187 -0.75 9.73 0.65
CA GLY A 187 0.42 10.18 -0.08
C GLY A 187 0.05 11.25 -1.11
N ALA A 188 -0.20 10.81 -2.35
CA ALA A 188 -0.35 11.71 -3.50
C ALA A 188 -1.47 12.76 -3.35
N LEU A 189 -2.68 12.35 -2.96
CA LEU A 189 -3.81 13.30 -2.82
C LEU A 189 -3.53 14.33 -1.73
N ARG A 190 -3.13 13.88 -0.55
CA ARG A 190 -2.82 14.76 0.58
C ARG A 190 -1.70 15.74 0.23
N GLU A 191 -0.66 15.26 -0.44
CA GLU A 191 0.48 16.07 -0.86
C GLU A 191 0.06 17.21 -1.78
N ILE A 192 -0.74 16.93 -2.81
CA ILE A 192 -1.19 17.92 -3.79
C ILE A 192 -2.23 18.88 -3.21
N MET A 193 -3.14 18.39 -2.36
CA MET A 193 -4.16 19.22 -1.73
C MET A 193 -3.60 20.12 -0.62
N SER A 194 -2.52 19.71 0.03
CA SER A 194 -1.91 20.44 1.14
C SER A 194 -1.62 21.90 0.77
N PRO A 195 -0.88 22.21 -0.31
CA PRO A 195 -0.62 23.59 -0.69
C PRO A 195 -1.87 24.33 -1.19
N TRP A 196 -2.87 23.64 -1.76
CA TRP A 196 -4.13 24.29 -2.17
C TRP A 196 -4.87 24.94 -0.99
N ILE A 197 -4.83 24.27 0.17
CA ILE A 197 -5.59 24.65 1.35
C ILE A 197 -4.75 25.49 2.33
N GLN A 198 -3.47 25.18 2.47
CA GLN A 198 -2.61 25.76 3.51
C GLN A 198 -1.80 26.97 3.04
N THR A 199 -1.71 27.21 1.72
CA THR A 199 -1.03 28.40 1.18
C THR A 199 -2.05 29.33 0.51
N SER A 200 -1.70 30.60 0.40
CA SER A 200 -2.52 31.62 -0.27
C SER A 200 -1.77 32.42 -1.33
N SER A 201 -0.48 32.14 -1.52
CA SER A 201 0.42 32.94 -2.35
C SER A 201 0.67 32.37 -3.75
N ASN A 202 0.31 31.12 -4.00
CA ASN A 202 0.58 30.45 -5.28
C ASN A 202 -0.66 30.41 -6.17
N ASP A 203 -0.48 30.40 -7.49
CA ASP A 203 -1.56 30.39 -8.48
C ASP A 203 -2.48 29.15 -8.42
N PHE A 204 -1.99 28.06 -7.82
CA PHE A 204 -2.75 26.84 -7.55
C PHE A 204 -3.46 26.82 -6.19
N SER A 205 -3.29 27.86 -5.38
CA SER A 205 -3.89 27.96 -4.05
C SER A 205 -5.37 28.35 -4.14
N ILE A 206 -6.17 27.87 -3.19
CA ILE A 206 -7.56 28.28 -3.05
C ILE A 206 -7.60 29.49 -2.14
N ASN A 207 -8.08 30.63 -2.65
CA ASN A 207 -8.24 31.83 -1.83
C ASN A 207 -9.33 31.64 -0.75
N GLN A 208 -9.34 32.50 0.27
CA GLN A 208 -10.26 32.36 1.42
C GLN A 208 -11.74 32.39 1.06
N LYS A 209 -12.13 33.17 0.04
CA LYS A 209 -13.51 33.22 -0.44
C LYS A 209 -13.90 31.88 -1.07
N SER A 210 -13.05 31.33 -1.94
CA SER A 210 -13.25 30.02 -2.56
C SER A 210 -13.20 28.88 -1.55
N LEU A 211 -12.35 28.95 -0.51
CA LEU A 211 -12.33 27.97 0.60
C LEU A 211 -13.65 27.97 1.38
N SER A 212 -14.22 29.14 1.64
CA SER A 212 -15.53 29.26 2.29
C SER A 212 -16.64 28.60 1.45
N VAL A 213 -16.61 28.81 0.13
CA VAL A 213 -17.53 28.14 -0.81
C VAL A 213 -17.29 26.63 -0.85
N LEU A 214 -16.02 26.19 -0.84
CA LEU A 214 -15.67 24.78 -0.81
C LEU A 214 -16.22 24.10 0.45
N ASN A 215 -16.00 24.68 1.63
CA ASN A 215 -16.54 24.18 2.90
C ASN A 215 -18.07 24.11 2.87
N HIS A 216 -18.74 25.13 2.34
CA HIS A 216 -20.20 25.10 2.16
C HIS A 216 -20.63 23.94 1.24
N ARG A 217 -19.95 23.71 0.11
CA ARG A 217 -20.25 22.58 -0.79
C ARG A 217 -20.01 21.23 -0.11
N MET A 218 -18.94 21.11 0.66
CA MET A 218 -18.60 19.87 1.38
C MET A 218 -19.60 19.51 2.48
N LEU A 219 -20.21 20.51 3.14
CA LEU A 219 -21.26 20.28 4.14
C LEU A 219 -22.59 19.84 3.52
N ASN A 220 -22.89 20.35 2.32
CA ASN A 220 -24.19 20.17 1.66
C ASN A 220 -24.22 19.04 0.62
N ILE A 221 -23.06 18.47 0.26
CA ILE A 221 -23.03 17.38 -0.70
C ILE A 221 -23.68 16.12 -0.10
N LYS A 222 -24.61 15.54 -0.88
CA LYS A 222 -25.22 14.27 -0.54
C LYS A 222 -24.32 13.15 -1.07
N CYS A 223 -23.66 12.45 -0.15
CA CYS A 223 -22.90 11.26 -0.48
C CYS A 223 -23.80 10.00 -0.42
N PRO A 224 -23.48 8.95 -1.19
CA PRO A 224 -24.16 7.65 -1.10
C PRO A 224 -24.10 7.06 0.32
N GLN A 225 -25.06 6.20 0.68
CA GLN A 225 -25.16 5.62 2.03
C GLN A 225 -23.94 4.77 2.40
N GLU A 226 -23.23 4.24 1.40
CA GLU A 226 -22.01 3.45 1.52
C GLU A 226 -20.83 4.29 2.04
N THR A 227 -20.95 5.63 2.04
CA THR A 227 -19.95 6.50 2.64
C THR A 227 -20.08 6.51 4.16
N THR A 228 -19.18 5.78 4.82
CA THR A 228 -19.19 5.64 6.29
C THR A 228 -18.85 6.92 7.05
N ARG A 229 -18.39 7.99 6.38
CA ARG A 229 -17.98 9.25 7.02
C ARG A 229 -18.32 10.47 6.17
N LYS A 230 -18.83 11.52 6.84
CA LYS A 230 -18.94 12.87 6.28
C LYS A 230 -17.56 13.47 6.05
N LEU A 231 -17.47 14.33 5.03
CA LEU A 231 -16.27 15.14 4.79
C LEU A 231 -16.05 16.08 5.97
N ARG A 232 -14.82 16.12 6.46
CA ARG A 232 -14.36 17.14 7.42
C ARG A 232 -14.07 18.43 6.66
N LEU A 233 -14.16 19.56 7.35
CA LEU A 233 -13.86 20.86 6.74
C LEU A 233 -12.36 21.02 6.47
N THR A 234 -12.02 22.00 5.62
CA THR A 234 -10.63 22.29 5.26
C THR A 234 -9.79 22.75 6.46
N ASN A 235 -10.40 23.32 7.49
CA ASN A 235 -9.71 23.70 8.73
C ASN A 235 -9.10 22.49 9.46
N ASP A 236 -9.72 21.31 9.31
CA ASP A 236 -9.25 20.07 9.92
C ASP A 236 -8.37 19.25 8.97
N PHE A 237 -7.92 19.82 7.84
CA PHE A 237 -7.24 19.09 6.76
C PHE A 237 -6.09 18.21 7.25
N LEU A 238 -5.29 18.70 8.20
CA LEU A 238 -4.16 17.96 8.79
C LEU A 238 -4.59 16.67 9.52
N PHE A 239 -5.85 16.60 9.96
CA PHE A 239 -6.45 15.48 10.68
C PHE A 239 -7.34 14.61 9.80
N TRP A 240 -7.37 14.83 8.49
CA TRP A 240 -8.13 13.97 7.59
C TRP A 240 -7.53 12.56 7.58
N LYS A 241 -8.40 11.56 7.67
CA LYS A 241 -8.04 10.15 7.52
C LYS A 241 -8.15 9.74 6.05
N ALA A 242 -7.54 8.63 5.68
CA ALA A 242 -7.61 8.08 4.32
C ALA A 242 -9.06 7.97 3.81
N SER A 243 -10.00 7.53 4.64
CA SER A 243 -11.42 7.46 4.30
C SER A 243 -12.01 8.81 3.89
N GLY A 244 -11.55 9.92 4.48
CA GLY A 244 -11.97 11.28 4.12
C GLY A 244 -11.42 11.70 2.76
N PHE A 245 -10.13 11.42 2.51
CA PHE A 245 -9.52 11.61 1.19
C PHE A 245 -10.20 10.78 0.10
N ARG A 246 -10.61 9.55 0.42
CA ARG A 246 -11.38 8.68 -0.50
C ARG A 246 -12.69 9.34 -0.92
N VAL A 247 -13.48 9.82 0.03
CA VAL A 247 -14.75 10.51 -0.28
C VAL A 247 -14.45 11.78 -1.08
N PHE A 248 -13.46 12.57 -0.66
CA PHE A 248 -13.08 13.80 -1.35
C PHE A 248 -12.73 13.55 -2.81
N LEU A 249 -11.91 12.54 -3.10
CA LEU A 249 -11.50 12.18 -4.47
C LEU A 249 -12.71 12.07 -5.40
N PHE A 250 -13.73 11.30 -5.01
CA PHE A 250 -14.92 11.06 -5.84
C PHE A 250 -15.81 12.29 -6.01
N VAL A 251 -15.94 13.12 -4.97
CA VAL A 251 -16.79 14.31 -5.06
C VAL A 251 -16.08 15.55 -5.59
N SER A 252 -14.75 15.53 -5.60
CA SER A 252 -13.88 16.65 -5.94
C SER A 252 -14.19 17.31 -7.30
N PRO A 253 -14.56 16.57 -8.38
CA PRO A 253 -14.93 17.21 -9.65
C PRO A 253 -16.12 18.18 -9.49
N ILE A 254 -17.07 17.84 -8.62
CA ILE A 254 -18.25 18.65 -8.38
C ILE A 254 -17.91 19.81 -7.46
N ILE A 255 -17.28 19.52 -6.32
CA ILE A 255 -17.10 20.53 -5.27
C ILE A 255 -16.01 21.55 -5.60
N LEU A 256 -15.00 21.20 -6.41
CA LEU A 256 -13.92 22.12 -6.83
C LEU A 256 -14.26 22.96 -8.07
N LYS A 257 -15.37 22.67 -8.76
CA LYS A 257 -15.74 23.35 -10.01
C LYS A 257 -15.80 24.87 -9.82
N ASN A 258 -15.03 25.61 -10.62
CA ASN A 258 -14.90 27.07 -10.57
C ASN A 258 -14.31 27.63 -9.24
N LEU A 259 -13.63 26.82 -8.42
CA LEU A 259 -12.96 27.28 -7.18
C LEU A 259 -11.44 27.35 -7.30
N ILE A 260 -10.87 26.62 -8.25
CA ILE A 260 -9.45 26.59 -8.62
C ILE A 260 -9.28 26.96 -10.09
N SER A 261 -8.06 27.31 -10.49
CA SER A 261 -7.76 27.67 -11.89
C SER A 261 -8.07 26.49 -12.83
N LYS A 262 -8.45 26.81 -14.08
CA LYS A 262 -8.82 25.80 -15.08
C LYS A 262 -7.70 24.79 -15.31
N ASN A 263 -6.44 25.24 -15.29
CA ASN A 263 -5.27 24.38 -15.46
C ASN A 263 -5.16 23.36 -14.31
N VAL A 264 -5.21 23.83 -13.05
CA VAL A 264 -5.13 22.97 -11.86
C VAL A 264 -6.31 22.01 -11.79
N TYR A 265 -7.51 22.48 -12.14
CA TYR A 265 -8.72 21.65 -12.17
C TYR A 265 -8.59 20.52 -13.20
N ASN A 266 -8.23 20.83 -14.45
CA ASN A 266 -8.07 19.83 -15.50
C ASN A 266 -6.96 18.82 -15.14
N HIS A 267 -5.86 19.31 -14.55
CA HIS A 267 -4.79 18.44 -14.08
C HIS A 267 -5.28 17.49 -12.97
N TRP A 268 -6.01 18.01 -11.98
CA TRP A 268 -6.59 17.19 -10.91
C TRP A 268 -7.54 16.11 -11.45
N LEU A 269 -8.35 16.43 -12.47
CA LEU A 269 -9.23 15.45 -13.09
C LEU A 269 -8.48 14.26 -13.71
N LEU A 270 -7.22 14.42 -14.14
CA LEU A 270 -6.41 13.30 -14.61
C LEU A 270 -6.17 12.27 -13.49
N LEU A 271 -5.86 12.73 -12.28
CA LEU A 271 -5.70 11.86 -11.12
C LEU A 271 -7.03 11.20 -10.74
N VAL A 272 -8.12 11.98 -10.71
CA VAL A 272 -9.45 11.46 -10.39
C VAL A 272 -9.85 10.37 -11.39
N LEU A 273 -9.69 10.62 -12.69
CA LEU A 273 -9.99 9.66 -13.75
C LEU A 273 -9.16 8.39 -13.60
N GLY A 274 -7.83 8.54 -13.52
CA GLY A 274 -6.92 7.39 -13.44
C GLY A 274 -7.21 6.51 -12.22
N ILE A 275 -7.37 7.10 -11.03
CA ILE A 275 -7.67 6.33 -9.83
C ILE A 275 -9.08 5.72 -9.87
N SER A 276 -10.07 6.42 -10.44
CA SER A 276 -11.45 5.89 -10.52
C SER A 276 -11.53 4.66 -11.42
N LEU A 277 -10.85 4.66 -12.56
CA LEU A 277 -10.76 3.51 -13.47
C LEU A 277 -10.12 2.31 -12.76
N LEU A 278 -9.02 2.52 -12.02
CA LEU A 278 -8.32 1.45 -11.29
C LEU A 278 -9.06 0.93 -10.05
N LEU A 279 -10.11 1.64 -9.61
CA LEU A 279 -11.00 1.22 -8.52
C LEU A 279 -12.27 0.51 -9.03
N GLY A 280 -12.40 0.30 -10.34
CA GLY A 280 -13.53 -0.40 -10.94
C GLY A 280 -13.72 -1.82 -10.36
N ASN A 281 -14.96 -2.29 -10.33
CA ASN A 281 -15.26 -3.70 -10.00
C ASN A 281 -14.71 -4.65 -11.07
N GLN A 282 -14.64 -4.17 -12.31
CA GLN A 282 -13.96 -4.79 -13.43
C GLN A 282 -13.09 -3.72 -14.07
N VAL A 283 -11.84 -4.07 -14.39
CA VAL A 283 -10.89 -3.16 -15.04
C VAL A 283 -10.48 -3.82 -16.34
N THR A 284 -10.92 -3.26 -17.46
CA THR A 284 -10.57 -3.76 -18.79
C THR A 284 -9.18 -3.28 -19.19
N THR A 285 -8.62 -3.86 -20.27
CA THR A 285 -7.36 -3.38 -20.85
C THR A 285 -7.45 -1.91 -21.27
N ASN A 286 -8.58 -1.48 -21.84
CA ASN A 286 -8.80 -0.09 -22.23
C ASN A 286 -8.82 0.85 -21.02
N ASP A 287 -9.53 0.46 -19.94
CA ASP A 287 -9.54 1.24 -18.69
C ASP A 287 -8.14 1.39 -18.13
N LEU A 288 -7.33 0.33 -18.20
CA LEU A 288 -5.96 0.32 -17.72
C LEU A 288 -5.04 1.24 -18.54
N GLU A 289 -5.19 1.25 -19.86
CA GLU A 289 -4.44 2.12 -20.77
C GLU A 289 -4.83 3.59 -20.59
N GLU A 290 -6.13 3.88 -20.47
CA GLU A 290 -6.62 5.23 -20.19
C GLU A 290 -6.18 5.73 -18.82
N ALA A 291 -6.24 4.87 -17.79
CA ALA A 291 -5.77 5.20 -16.46
C ALA A 291 -4.26 5.48 -16.44
N GLU A 292 -3.46 4.65 -17.10
CA GLU A 292 -2.02 4.87 -17.21
C GLU A 292 -1.72 6.20 -17.91
N PHE A 293 -2.37 6.47 -19.03
CA PHE A 293 -2.18 7.73 -19.75
C PHE A 293 -2.54 8.95 -18.89
N ALA A 294 -3.66 8.89 -18.17
CA ALA A 294 -4.09 9.95 -17.27
C ALA A 294 -3.08 10.14 -16.12
N LEU A 295 -2.64 9.06 -15.48
CA LEU A 295 -1.69 9.11 -14.36
C LEU A 295 -0.30 9.57 -14.82
N GLN A 296 0.18 9.15 -16.00
CA GLN A 296 1.43 9.66 -16.57
C GLN A 296 1.34 11.17 -16.80
N LYS A 297 0.28 11.63 -17.48
CA LYS A 297 0.06 13.08 -17.69
C LYS A 297 0.00 13.85 -16.38
N PHE A 298 -0.66 13.30 -15.37
CA PHE A 298 -0.70 13.89 -14.03
C PHE A 298 0.70 14.00 -13.43
N VAL A 299 1.47 12.91 -13.38
CA VAL A 299 2.83 12.91 -12.82
C VAL A 299 3.75 13.91 -13.56
N TYR A 300 3.58 14.04 -14.88
CA TYR A 300 4.34 14.98 -15.71
C TYR A 300 3.98 16.43 -15.39
N GLY A 301 2.68 16.73 -15.28
CA GLY A 301 2.21 18.09 -14.98
C GLY A 301 2.48 18.56 -13.56
N VAL A 302 2.80 17.67 -12.61
CA VAL A 302 3.09 18.06 -11.22
C VAL A 302 4.23 19.08 -11.12
N ARG A 303 5.31 18.89 -11.88
CA ARG A 303 6.45 19.81 -11.88
C ARG A 303 6.04 21.21 -12.33
N ASP A 304 5.32 21.29 -13.44
CA ASP A 304 5.03 22.56 -14.09
C ASP A 304 3.95 23.34 -13.34
N ILE A 305 3.05 22.64 -12.65
CA ILE A 305 1.94 23.26 -11.93
C ILE A 305 2.31 23.56 -10.48
N TYR A 306 2.91 22.61 -9.75
CA TYR A 306 3.15 22.74 -8.30
C TYR A 306 4.61 23.00 -7.95
N GLY A 307 5.52 22.79 -8.89
CA GLY A 307 6.96 22.90 -8.68
C GLY A 307 7.65 21.55 -8.58
N ILE A 308 8.95 21.55 -8.86
CA ILE A 308 9.79 20.34 -8.88
C ILE A 308 9.80 19.61 -7.53
N GLN A 309 9.64 20.34 -6.42
CA GLN A 309 9.67 19.80 -5.06
C GLN A 309 8.48 18.89 -4.73
N GLU A 310 7.41 18.94 -5.53
CA GLU A 310 6.23 18.09 -5.39
C GLU A 310 6.32 16.82 -6.26
N GLN A 311 7.39 16.60 -7.04
CA GLN A 311 7.64 15.30 -7.69
C GLN A 311 8.25 14.29 -6.71
N THR A 312 7.59 14.05 -5.58
CA THR A 312 8.08 13.15 -4.54
C THR A 312 7.89 11.68 -4.91
N TYR A 313 8.34 10.81 -4.01
CA TYR A 313 8.10 9.37 -4.08
C TYR A 313 6.61 9.03 -4.32
N ASN A 314 5.67 9.64 -3.60
CA ASN A 314 4.26 9.28 -3.70
C ASN A 314 3.68 9.57 -5.08
N ILE A 315 4.10 10.68 -5.69
CA ILE A 315 3.72 11.05 -7.05
C ILE A 315 4.33 10.06 -8.05
N HIS A 316 5.63 9.77 -7.94
CA HIS A 316 6.29 8.77 -8.78
C HIS A 316 5.63 7.39 -8.67
N PHE A 317 5.17 7.02 -7.49
CA PHE A 317 4.57 5.73 -7.20
C PHE A 317 3.25 5.48 -7.96
N LEU A 318 2.57 6.54 -8.39
CA LEU A 318 1.37 6.44 -9.23
C LEU A 318 1.65 5.73 -10.57
N LEU A 319 2.89 5.83 -11.09
CA LEU A 319 3.31 5.14 -12.32
C LEU A 319 3.39 3.61 -12.14
N GLN A 320 3.47 3.13 -10.90
CA GLN A 320 3.58 1.70 -10.60
C GLN A 320 2.21 1.01 -10.45
N LEU A 321 1.11 1.78 -10.41
CA LEU A 321 -0.23 1.22 -10.18
C LEU A 321 -0.66 0.26 -11.30
N ARG A 322 -0.33 0.56 -12.56
CA ARG A 322 -0.67 -0.30 -13.71
C ARG A 322 -0.16 -1.72 -13.52
N GLN A 323 1.10 -1.88 -13.11
CA GLN A 323 1.70 -3.20 -12.97
C GLN A 323 1.01 -4.01 -11.85
N ALA A 324 0.67 -3.36 -10.73
CA ALA A 324 -0.06 -4.01 -9.66
C ALA A 324 -1.45 -4.47 -10.09
N ILE A 325 -2.14 -3.68 -10.90
CA ILE A 325 -3.49 -4.03 -11.41
C ILE A 325 -3.43 -5.23 -12.35
N LYS A 326 -2.44 -5.28 -13.25
CA LYS A 326 -2.23 -6.44 -14.13
C LYS A 326 -1.99 -7.73 -13.35
N SER A 327 -1.29 -7.64 -12.22
CA SER A 327 -0.89 -8.80 -11.43
C SER A 327 -1.95 -9.23 -10.41
N TRP A 328 -2.64 -8.28 -9.77
CA TRP A 328 -3.43 -8.51 -8.55
C TRP A 328 -4.87 -8.00 -8.62
N GLY A 329 -5.27 -7.41 -9.75
CA GLY A 329 -6.59 -6.83 -9.92
C GLY A 329 -6.74 -5.44 -9.25
N PRO A 330 -7.97 -4.94 -9.13
CA PRO A 330 -8.29 -3.55 -8.76
C PRO A 330 -7.65 -3.08 -7.46
N LEU A 331 -7.44 -1.76 -7.31
CA LEU A 331 -6.77 -1.16 -6.15
C LEU A 331 -7.43 -1.50 -4.80
N TRP A 332 -8.75 -1.72 -4.78
CA TRP A 332 -9.46 -2.08 -3.56
C TRP A 332 -9.18 -3.52 -3.09
N ALA A 333 -8.74 -4.41 -3.98
CA ALA A 333 -8.51 -5.82 -3.68
C ALA A 333 -7.26 -6.05 -2.82
N HIS A 334 -6.33 -5.10 -2.82
CA HIS A 334 -5.05 -5.20 -2.14
C HIS A 334 -4.70 -3.94 -1.34
N SER A 335 -5.72 -3.33 -0.72
CA SER A 335 -5.53 -2.14 0.12
C SER A 335 -5.42 -2.45 1.62
N CYS A 336 -4.66 -1.63 2.34
CA CYS A 336 -4.47 -1.67 3.78
C CYS A 336 -5.73 -1.38 4.62
N PHE A 337 -6.82 -0.87 4.02
CA PHE A 337 -8.04 -0.52 4.77
C PHE A 337 -8.57 -1.65 5.65
N ILE A 338 -8.58 -2.89 5.14
CA ILE A 338 -9.09 -4.05 5.87
C ILE A 338 -8.20 -4.41 7.06
N TYR A 339 -6.88 -4.26 6.92
CA TYR A 339 -5.91 -4.60 7.95
C TYR A 339 -5.90 -3.54 9.05
N GLU A 340 -5.95 -2.25 8.69
CA GLU A 340 -6.04 -1.15 9.65
C GLU A 340 -7.35 -1.19 10.47
N ASP A 341 -8.46 -1.58 9.84
CA ASP A 341 -9.72 -1.78 10.57
C ASP A 341 -9.62 -2.94 11.56
N ALA A 342 -9.07 -4.09 11.13
CA ALA A 342 -8.83 -5.24 12.00
C ALA A 342 -7.88 -4.88 13.16
N VAL A 343 -6.77 -4.18 12.90
CA VAL A 343 -5.85 -3.68 13.94
C VAL A 343 -6.56 -2.73 14.90
N GLY A 344 -7.47 -1.89 14.39
CA GLY A 344 -8.34 -1.03 15.21
C GLY A 344 -9.21 -1.82 16.18
N GLN A 345 -9.78 -2.94 15.74
CA GLN A 345 -10.55 -3.85 16.60
C GLN A 345 -9.63 -4.55 17.61
N PHE A 346 -8.45 -5.01 17.19
CA PHE A 346 -7.47 -5.62 18.09
C PHE A 346 -7.02 -4.70 19.22
N LYS A 347 -6.92 -3.39 18.95
CA LYS A 347 -6.57 -2.41 19.97
C LYS A 347 -7.60 -2.34 21.11
N GLN A 348 -8.84 -2.76 20.90
CA GLN A 348 -9.87 -2.82 21.94
C GLN A 348 -9.67 -3.99 22.90
N PHE A 349 -8.93 -5.03 22.50
CA PHE A 349 -8.68 -6.24 23.31
C PHE A 349 -7.51 -6.11 24.29
N HIS A 350 -6.84 -4.95 24.39
CA HIS A 350 -5.82 -4.71 25.40
C HIS A 350 -5.99 -3.34 26.03
N HIS A 351 -5.99 -3.29 27.37
CA HIS A 351 -6.29 -2.07 28.13
C HIS A 351 -5.04 -1.51 28.83
N GLY A 352 -3.92 -2.23 28.80
CA GLY A 352 -2.67 -1.85 29.45
C GLY A 352 -1.43 -1.92 28.53
N THR A 353 -0.32 -1.35 28.99
CA THR A 353 0.97 -1.34 28.26
C THR A 353 1.81 -2.60 28.49
N ARG A 354 1.57 -3.36 29.57
CA ARG A 354 2.29 -4.58 29.92
C ARG A 354 1.59 -5.83 29.39
N GLY A 355 2.34 -6.75 28.80
CA GLY A 355 1.80 -8.05 28.37
C GLY A 355 0.77 -7.96 27.24
N LYS A 356 0.85 -6.94 26.37
CA LYS A 356 -0.10 -6.73 25.26
C LYS A 356 -0.35 -7.98 24.42
N ALA A 357 0.71 -8.70 24.07
CA ALA A 357 0.60 -9.95 23.31
C ALA A 357 -0.21 -11.02 24.07
N SER A 358 0.02 -11.17 25.38
CA SER A 358 -0.73 -12.11 26.22
C SER A 358 -2.18 -11.66 26.42
N GLN A 359 -2.43 -10.35 26.60
CA GLN A 359 -3.79 -9.79 26.69
C GLN A 359 -4.59 -10.03 25.41
N LEU A 360 -3.97 -9.76 24.25
CA LEU A 360 -4.54 -10.04 22.93
C LEU A 360 -4.82 -11.53 22.77
N LEU A 361 -3.85 -12.39 23.05
CA LEU A 361 -4.01 -13.85 22.92
C LEU A 361 -5.13 -14.35 23.85
N SER A 362 -5.14 -13.91 25.10
CA SER A 362 -6.14 -14.30 26.09
C SER A 362 -7.55 -13.87 25.69
N SER A 363 -7.71 -12.66 25.16
CA SER A 363 -9.03 -12.11 24.77
C SER A 363 -9.53 -12.64 23.43
N PHE A 364 -8.62 -13.03 22.53
CA PHE A 364 -8.95 -13.52 21.20
C PHE A 364 -9.12 -15.04 21.15
N VAL A 365 -8.41 -15.78 22.02
CA VAL A 365 -8.45 -17.25 22.10
C VAL A 365 -9.48 -17.74 23.12
N MET A 366 -9.68 -17.05 24.26
CA MET A 366 -10.75 -17.40 25.22
C MET A 366 -12.11 -16.93 24.77
#